data_AF-A0AAJ7FK90-F1
#
_entry.id   AF-A0AAJ7FK90-F1
#
_cell.length_a   1.000
_cell.length_b   1.000
_cell.length_c   1.000
_cell.angle_alpha   90.00
_cell.angle_beta   90.00
_cell.angle_gamma   90.00
#
_symmetry.space_group_name_H-M   'P 1'
#
loop_
_entity.id
_entity.type
_entity.pdbx_description
1 polymer ?
#
loop_
_entity_poly.entity_id
_entity_poly.type
_entity_poly.pdbx_seq_one_letter_code
_entity_poly.pdbx_strand_id
1 'polypeptide(L)'
;MSSKLRPLTPMSDNPEDVDVLTPGHFIMEGPPLVQPEPTLLHLSPGRLARWQLVQRLVQGFWRRWSSEYLSGLQQRQKWRTKQENMKLNDLVLIKEPNLPPARWRLARIINLHPGADSLVRVLTLQTATSVIQKPIVQVCPLLAE
;
A
#
# COMPACT_ATOMS: atom_id res chain seq x y z
N MET A 1 6.04 -14.07 3.54
CA MET A 1 5.29 -13.31 4.56
C MET A 1 4.50 -12.14 3.96
N SER A 2 5.03 -11.37 3.01
CA SER A 2 4.35 -10.16 2.47
C SER A 2 2.99 -10.41 1.80
N SER A 3 2.81 -11.54 1.10
CA SER A 3 1.55 -11.82 0.39
C SER A 3 0.35 -12.00 1.33
N LYS A 4 0.57 -12.53 2.54
CA LYS A 4 -0.49 -12.72 3.55
C LYS A 4 -0.96 -11.39 4.14
N LEU A 5 -0.13 -10.35 4.11
CA LEU A 5 -0.41 -9.04 4.67
C LEU A 5 -0.97 -8.05 3.63
N ARG A 6 -1.08 -8.48 2.38
CA ARG A 6 -1.60 -7.64 1.31
C ARG A 6 -3.09 -7.35 1.56
N PRO A 7 -3.52 -6.08 1.54
CA PRO A 7 -4.93 -5.73 1.59
C PRO A 7 -5.68 -6.27 0.36
N LEU A 8 -6.85 -6.88 0.59
CA LEU A 8 -7.76 -7.37 -0.45
C LEU A 8 -8.93 -6.41 -0.64
N THR A 9 -9.63 -6.11 0.45
CA THR A 9 -10.85 -5.30 0.46
C THR A 9 -10.99 -4.61 1.81
N PRO A 10 -11.63 -3.44 1.91
CA PRO A 10 -12.13 -2.92 3.18
C PRO A 10 -12.93 -3.97 3.94
N MET A 11 -12.82 -3.97 5.27
CA MET A 11 -13.61 -4.84 6.15
C MET A 11 -14.99 -4.23 6.48
N SER A 12 -15.12 -2.92 6.34
CA SER A 12 -16.30 -2.14 6.70
C SER A 12 -16.51 -0.98 5.72
N ASP A 13 -17.77 -0.59 5.53
CA ASP A 13 -18.16 0.59 4.76
C ASP A 13 -18.06 1.89 5.57
N ASN A 14 -17.80 1.78 6.89
CA ASN A 14 -17.67 2.95 7.76
C ASN A 14 -16.52 3.87 7.29
N PRO A 15 -16.78 5.16 7.00
CA PRO A 15 -15.76 6.10 6.54
C PRO A 15 -14.67 6.40 7.57
N GLU A 16 -14.90 6.14 8.86
CA GLU A 16 -13.88 6.27 9.90
C GLU A 16 -12.97 5.04 10.03
N ASP A 17 -13.37 3.92 9.42
CA ASP A 17 -12.64 2.66 9.48
C ASP A 17 -11.73 2.48 8.25
N VAL A 18 -10.47 2.13 8.51
CA VAL A 18 -9.44 1.87 7.49
C VAL A 18 -8.95 0.42 7.53
N ASP A 19 -9.64 -0.44 8.28
CA ASP A 19 -9.31 -1.86 8.36
C ASP A 19 -9.61 -2.59 7.06
N VAL A 20 -8.76 -3.57 6.78
CA VAL A 20 -8.78 -4.34 5.54
C VAL A 20 -8.76 -5.82 5.81
N LEU A 21 -9.47 -6.56 4.97
CA LEU A 21 -9.33 -7.99 4.86
C LEU A 21 -8.00 -8.30 4.16
N THR A 22 -7.20 -9.21 4.73
CA THR A 22 -5.95 -9.70 4.12
C THR A 22 -6.04 -11.22 3.97
N PRO A 23 -5.27 -11.86 3.04
CA PRO A 23 -5.23 -13.32 2.97
C PRO A 23 -4.78 -13.96 4.29
N GLY A 24 -4.02 -13.22 5.10
CA GLY A 24 -3.57 -13.60 6.43
C GLY A 24 -4.74 -13.92 7.36
N HIS A 25 -5.86 -13.18 7.28
CA HIS A 25 -7.05 -13.43 8.11
C HIS A 25 -7.69 -14.80 7.88
N PHE A 26 -7.46 -15.42 6.70
CA PHE A 26 -7.96 -16.76 6.40
C PHE A 26 -6.96 -17.86 6.73
N ILE A 27 -5.66 -17.54 6.72
CA ILE A 27 -4.57 -18.53 6.88
C ILE A 27 -4.13 -18.64 8.34
N MET A 28 -4.19 -17.54 9.07
CA MET A 28 -4.01 -17.45 10.50
C MET A 28 -5.37 -17.00 11.01
N GLU A 29 -5.98 -17.71 11.96
CA GLU A 29 -7.33 -17.44 12.48
C GLU A 29 -7.44 -16.12 13.29
N GLY A 30 -6.69 -15.08 12.90
CA GLY A 30 -6.63 -13.78 13.53
C GLY A 30 -5.72 -12.81 12.75
N PRO A 31 -5.72 -11.52 13.11
CA PRO A 31 -4.87 -10.52 12.48
C PRO A 31 -3.40 -10.95 12.59
N PRO A 32 -2.66 -10.98 11.48
CA PRO A 32 -1.29 -11.48 11.46
C PRO A 32 -0.40 -10.58 12.33
N LEU A 33 -0.08 -11.04 13.54
CA LEU A 33 0.86 -10.44 14.48
C LEU A 33 2.31 -10.61 13.96
N VAL A 34 2.61 -9.99 12.82
CA VAL A 34 3.99 -9.97 12.32
C VAL A 34 4.67 -8.75 12.90
N GLN A 35 5.44 -8.94 13.97
CA GLN A 35 6.42 -7.93 14.37
C GLN A 35 7.39 -7.73 13.19
N PRO A 36 7.59 -6.49 12.71
CA PRO A 36 8.53 -6.25 11.62
C PRO A 36 9.94 -6.56 12.12
N GLU A 37 10.57 -7.59 11.53
CA GLU A 37 11.97 -7.89 11.79
C GLU A 37 12.86 -6.66 11.45
N PRO A 38 13.94 -6.42 12.22
CA PRO A 38 14.86 -5.35 11.93
C PRO A 38 15.48 -5.52 10.54
N THR A 39 15.56 -4.41 9.79
CA THR A 39 16.06 -4.43 8.41
C THR A 39 17.57 -4.67 8.39
N LEU A 40 18.02 -5.74 7.74
CA LEU A 40 19.44 -6.09 7.58
C LEU A 40 20.07 -5.51 6.30
N LEU A 41 19.29 -4.76 5.50
CA LEU A 41 19.72 -4.19 4.22
C LEU A 41 20.93 -3.24 4.35
N HIS A 42 21.08 -2.60 5.51
CA HIS A 42 22.14 -1.62 5.79
C HIS A 42 23.50 -2.24 6.20
N LEU A 43 23.52 -3.52 6.56
CA LEU A 43 24.73 -4.19 7.05
C LEU A 43 25.63 -4.64 5.89
N SER A 44 26.96 -4.63 6.06
CA SER A 44 27.87 -5.18 5.04
C SER A 44 27.83 -6.73 5.06
N PRO A 45 27.81 -7.40 3.90
CA PRO A 45 27.60 -8.85 3.84
C PRO A 45 28.76 -9.67 4.44
N GLY A 46 29.96 -9.09 4.55
CA GLY A 46 31.17 -9.78 5.04
C GLY A 46 31.15 -10.18 6.52
N ARG A 47 30.12 -9.84 7.30
CA ARG A 47 29.99 -10.18 8.73
C ARG A 47 28.65 -10.83 9.09
N LEU A 48 27.84 -11.23 8.10
CA LEU A 48 26.52 -11.80 8.35
C LEU A 48 26.60 -13.33 8.48
N ALA A 49 25.98 -13.89 9.52
CA ALA A 49 25.73 -15.32 9.60
C ALA A 49 24.85 -15.77 8.42
N ARG A 50 24.94 -17.05 8.00
CA ARG A 50 24.20 -17.57 6.84
C ARG A 50 22.71 -17.23 6.87
N TRP A 51 22.08 -17.34 8.04
CA TRP A 51 20.66 -17.00 8.21
C TRP A 51 20.38 -15.51 7.99
N GLN A 52 21.26 -14.61 8.44
CA GLN A 52 21.13 -13.16 8.22
C GLN A 52 21.30 -12.78 6.76
N LEU A 53 22.19 -13.48 6.04
CA LEU A 53 22.36 -13.28 4.60
C LEU A 53 21.08 -13.67 3.84
N VAL A 54 20.51 -14.84 4.15
CA VAL A 54 19.24 -15.29 3.57
C VAL A 54 18.12 -14.29 3.89
N GLN A 55 18.00 -13.83 5.14
CA GLN A 55 17.02 -12.83 5.53
C GLN A 55 17.18 -11.52 4.76
N ARG A 56 18.41 -11.03 4.61
CA ARG A 56 18.70 -9.82 3.82
C ARG A 56 18.27 -9.96 2.36
N LEU A 57 18.53 -11.11 1.73
CA LEU A 57 18.11 -11.38 0.35
C LEU A 57 16.58 -11.38 0.22
N VAL A 58 15.89 -12.04 1.16
CA VAL A 58 14.42 -12.06 1.22
C VAL A 58 13.86 -10.65 1.42
N GLN A 59 14.41 -9.85 2.35
CA GLN A 59 14.03 -8.46 2.56
C GLN A 59 14.25 -7.60 1.30
N GLY A 60 15.37 -7.81 0.59
CA GLY A 60 15.68 -7.12 -0.66
C GLY A 60 14.70 -7.47 -1.78
N PHE A 61 14.36 -8.75 -1.92
CA PHE A 61 13.33 -9.23 -2.85
C PHE A 61 11.98 -8.56 -2.57
N TRP A 62 11.51 -8.59 -1.32
CA TRP A 62 10.19 -8.03 -0.98
C TRP A 62 10.13 -6.51 -1.12
N ARG A 63 11.23 -5.78 -0.84
CA ARG A 63 11.31 -4.34 -1.08
C ARG A 63 11.15 -4.00 -2.56
N ARG A 64 11.81 -4.76 -3.45
CA ARG A 64 11.67 -4.57 -4.90
C ARG A 64 10.27 -4.95 -5.36
N TRP A 65 9.81 -6.13 -4.95
CA TRP A 65 8.48 -6.64 -5.30
C TRP A 65 7.38 -5.66 -4.89
N SER A 66 7.36 -5.14 -3.65
CA SER A 66 6.30 -4.22 -3.21
C SER A 66 6.31 -2.91 -4.01
N SER A 67 7.50 -2.38 -4.30
CA SER A 67 7.67 -1.16 -5.11
C SER A 67 7.21 -1.35 -6.55
N GLU A 68 7.60 -2.46 -7.19
CA GLU A 68 7.20 -2.79 -8.55
C GLU A 68 5.72 -3.13 -8.63
N TYR A 69 5.20 -3.89 -7.66
CA TYR A 69 3.81 -4.30 -7.58
C TYR A 69 2.86 -3.10 -7.48
N LEU A 70 3.14 -2.14 -6.59
CA LEU A 70 2.35 -0.90 -6.50
C LEU A 70 2.40 -0.09 -7.80
N SER A 71 3.53 -0.10 -8.49
CA SER A 71 3.68 0.56 -9.78
C SER A 71 2.89 -0.17 -10.87
N GLY A 72 2.79 -1.50 -10.80
CA GLY A 72 1.98 -2.34 -11.67
C GLY A 72 0.47 -2.20 -11.41
N LEU A 73 0.03 -1.98 -10.17
CA LEU A 73 -1.38 -1.68 -9.90
C LEU A 73 -1.84 -0.34 -10.49
N GLN A 74 -0.92 0.61 -10.66
CA GLN A 74 -1.18 1.88 -11.35
C GLN A 74 -1.05 1.81 -12.88
N GLN A 75 -1.04 0.60 -13.49
CA GLN A 75 -0.90 0.49 -14.95
C GLN A 75 -2.03 1.25 -15.65
N ARG A 76 -1.66 2.41 -16.22
CA ARG A 76 -2.57 3.21 -17.03
C ARG A 76 -3.02 2.36 -18.21
N GLN A 77 -4.33 2.18 -18.37
CA GLN A 77 -4.86 1.73 -19.64
C GLN A 77 -4.38 2.70 -20.72
N LYS A 78 -3.92 2.16 -21.85
CA LYS A 78 -3.46 2.96 -22.99
C LYS A 78 -4.51 4.02 -23.28
N TRP A 79 -4.05 5.26 -23.52
CA TRP A 79 -4.67 6.54 -23.89
C TRP A 79 -6.06 6.56 -24.58
N ARG A 80 -6.60 5.42 -25.01
CA ARG A 80 -7.90 5.23 -25.65
C ARG A 80 -9.08 5.10 -24.68
N THR A 81 -8.86 4.75 -23.40
CA THR A 81 -9.96 4.62 -22.42
C THR A 81 -9.91 5.75 -21.40
N LYS A 82 -11.00 6.51 -21.25
CA LYS A 82 -11.16 7.44 -20.11
C LYS A 82 -11.24 6.62 -18.83
N GLN A 83 -10.29 6.81 -17.92
CA GLN A 83 -10.34 6.24 -16.59
C GLN A 83 -11.27 7.12 -15.72
N GLU A 84 -12.19 6.50 -14.98
CA GLU A 84 -13.00 7.23 -14.00
C GLU A 84 -12.10 7.88 -12.94
N ASN A 85 -12.49 9.09 -12.50
CA ASN A 85 -11.84 9.72 -11.36
C ASN A 85 -12.10 8.89 -10.09
N MET A 86 -11.16 8.95 -9.14
CA MET A 86 -11.39 8.41 -7.80
C MET A 86 -12.60 9.08 -7.15
N LYS A 87 -13.32 8.33 -6.32
CA LYS A 87 -14.54 8.77 -5.65
C LYS A 87 -14.26 9.11 -4.19
N LEU A 88 -15.13 9.93 -3.60
CA LEU A 88 -15.10 10.16 -2.16
C LEU A 88 -15.34 8.83 -1.44
N ASN A 89 -14.69 8.67 -0.29
CA ASN A 89 -14.71 7.47 0.56
C ASN A 89 -14.00 6.22 0.01
N ASP A 90 -13.42 6.25 -1.19
CA ASP A 90 -12.61 5.14 -1.69
C ASP A 90 -11.45 4.84 -0.74
N LEU A 91 -11.24 3.56 -0.43
CA LEU A 91 -10.08 3.10 0.33
C LEU A 91 -8.89 2.93 -0.62
N VAL A 92 -7.79 3.57 -0.27
CA VAL A 92 -6.60 3.65 -1.11
C VAL A 92 -5.34 3.26 -0.36
N LEU A 93 -4.38 2.72 -1.12
CA LEU A 93 -3.01 2.46 -0.70
C LEU A 93 -2.13 3.67 -0.98
N ILE A 94 -1.43 4.17 0.03
CA ILE A 94 -0.45 5.25 -0.12
C ILE A 94 0.92 4.65 -0.43
N LYS A 95 1.50 5.05 -1.55
CA LYS A 95 2.85 4.65 -1.96
C LYS A 95 3.89 5.45 -1.18
N GLU A 96 4.47 4.83 -0.16
CA GLU A 96 5.60 5.39 0.59
C GLU A 96 6.88 4.59 0.34
N PRO A 97 7.99 5.25 -0.02
CA PRO A 97 9.22 4.55 -0.41
C PRO A 97 9.93 3.81 0.74
N ASN A 98 9.59 4.15 1.99
CA ASN A 98 10.31 3.72 3.20
C ASN A 98 9.47 2.80 4.10
N LEU A 99 8.31 2.31 3.65
CA LEU A 99 7.55 1.35 4.46
C LEU A 99 8.20 -0.05 4.42
N PRO A 100 8.23 -0.77 5.56
CA PRO A 100 8.54 -2.19 5.54
C PRO A 100 7.61 -2.93 4.56
N PRO A 101 8.09 -3.93 3.79
CA PRO A 101 7.28 -4.60 2.76
C PRO A 101 5.97 -5.23 3.29
N ALA A 102 5.95 -5.55 4.57
CA ALA A 102 4.82 -6.12 5.30
C ALA A 102 3.76 -5.09 5.74
N ARG A 103 4.04 -3.78 5.62
CA ARG A 103 3.12 -2.72 6.02
C ARG A 103 2.61 -1.98 4.80
N TRP A 104 1.30 -1.79 4.79
CA TRP A 104 0.60 -1.02 3.77
C TRP A 104 -0.05 0.15 4.45
N ARG A 105 0.29 1.38 4.03
CA ARG A 105 -0.35 2.57 4.58
C ARG A 105 -1.66 2.79 3.83
N LEU A 106 -2.76 2.58 4.54
CA LEU A 106 -4.12 2.71 4.02
C LEU A 106 -4.70 4.06 4.43
N ALA A 107 -5.54 4.61 3.57
CA ALA A 107 -6.31 5.80 3.88
C ALA A 107 -7.60 5.86 3.07
N ARG A 108 -8.60 6.58 3.57
CA ARG A 108 -9.82 6.91 2.82
C ARG A 108 -9.74 8.29 2.22
N ILE A 109 -10.31 8.45 1.03
CA ILE A 109 -10.41 9.75 0.38
C ILE A 109 -11.52 10.57 1.04
N ILE A 110 -11.16 11.67 1.69
CA ILE A 110 -12.14 12.59 2.31
C ILE A 110 -12.45 13.80 1.45
N ASN A 111 -11.52 14.22 0.56
CA ASN A 111 -11.75 15.32 -0.39
C ASN A 111 -10.97 15.11 -1.69
N LEU A 112 -11.58 15.49 -2.81
CA LEU A 112 -11.00 15.50 -4.15
C LEU A 112 -10.65 16.95 -4.52
N HIS A 113 -9.45 17.19 -5.03
CA HIS A 113 -9.03 18.51 -5.54
C HIS A 113 -8.85 18.46 -7.07
N PRO A 114 -9.93 18.72 -7.85
CA PRO A 114 -9.87 18.77 -9.30
C PRO A 114 -9.23 20.08 -9.80
N GLY A 115 -8.55 20.00 -10.95
CA GLY A 115 -8.05 21.18 -11.67
C GLY A 115 -9.13 21.83 -12.55
N ALA A 116 -8.74 22.87 -13.28
CA ALA A 116 -9.61 23.58 -14.23
C ALA A 116 -10.20 22.68 -15.34
N ASP A 117 -9.56 21.54 -15.62
CA ASP A 117 -9.97 20.52 -16.58
C ASP A 117 -10.84 19.40 -15.96
N SER A 118 -11.32 19.57 -14.72
CA SER A 118 -12.09 18.58 -13.93
C SER A 118 -11.36 17.27 -13.59
N LEU A 119 -10.03 17.21 -13.80
CA LEU A 119 -9.22 16.05 -13.44
C LEU A 119 -8.65 16.19 -12.02
N VAL A 120 -8.82 15.14 -11.22
CA VAL A 120 -8.31 15.08 -9.85
C VAL A 120 -6.80 14.89 -9.85
N ARG A 121 -6.08 15.84 -9.25
CA ARG A 121 -4.60 15.81 -9.14
C ARG A 121 -4.14 15.54 -7.72
N VAL A 122 -4.87 16.07 -6.74
CA VAL A 122 -4.54 15.97 -5.31
C VAL A 122 -5.76 15.45 -4.55
N LEU A 123 -5.48 14.64 -3.54
CA LEU A 123 -6.45 14.01 -2.67
C LEU A 123 -6.14 14.40 -1.24
N THR A 124 -7.17 14.68 -0.45
CA THR A 124 -7.04 14.70 1.01
C THR A 124 -7.48 13.35 1.53
N LEU A 125 -6.61 12.74 2.33
CA LEU A 125 -6.71 11.36 2.77
C LEU A 125 -6.76 11.30 4.29
N GLN A 126 -7.67 10.52 4.84
CA GLN A 126 -7.73 10.19 6.26
C GLN A 126 -7.05 8.84 6.49
N THR A 127 -5.90 8.87 7.14
CA THR A 127 -5.23 7.68 7.69
C THR A 127 -5.76 7.44 9.11
N ALA A 128 -5.60 6.23 9.67
CA ALA A 128 -5.94 5.91 11.07
C ALA A 128 -5.45 6.93 12.12
N THR A 129 -4.34 7.63 11.83
CA THR A 129 -3.70 8.56 12.77
C THR A 129 -3.80 10.03 12.38
N SER A 130 -4.01 10.34 11.11
CA SER A 130 -3.78 11.69 10.60
C SER A 130 -4.43 11.94 9.24
N VAL A 131 -4.81 13.19 8.99
CA VAL A 131 -5.21 13.67 7.68
C VAL A 131 -3.97 14.16 6.92
N ILE A 132 -3.78 13.67 5.68
CA ILE A 132 -2.65 14.04 4.83
C ILE A 132 -3.12 14.37 3.42
N GLN A 133 -2.35 15.20 2.70
CA GLN A 133 -2.58 15.46 1.28
C GLN A 133 -1.55 14.74 0.42
N LYS A 134 -2.02 14.07 -0.64
CA LYS A 134 -1.17 13.31 -1.55
C LYS A 134 -1.58 13.53 -3.01
N PRO A 135 -0.62 13.65 -3.94
CA PRO A 135 -0.91 13.58 -5.36
C PRO A 135 -1.51 12.22 -5.73
N ILE A 136 -2.42 12.20 -6.69
CA ILE A 136 -3.07 10.97 -7.20
C ILE A 136 -2.05 9.90 -7.64
N VAL A 137 -0.87 10.32 -8.11
CA VAL A 137 0.23 9.43 -8.54
C VAL A 137 0.87 8.67 -7.37
N GLN A 138 0.74 9.16 -6.14
CA GLN A 138 1.25 8.48 -4.94
C GLN A 138 0.21 7.56 -4.29
N VAL A 139 -0.93 7.35 -4.96
CA VAL A 139 -2.09 6.67 -4.39
C VAL A 139 -2.58 5.61 -5.36
N CYS A 140 -2.97 4.46 -4.85
CA CYS A 140 -3.53 3.37 -5.63
C CYS A 140 -4.88 2.94 -5.04
N PRO A 141 -5.96 2.83 -5.85
CA PRO A 141 -7.22 2.29 -5.36
C PRO A 141 -7.05 0.84 -4.91
N LEU A 142 -7.71 0.46 -3.81
CA LEU A 142 -7.70 -0.90 -3.32
C LEU A 142 -8.69 -1.80 -4.09
N LEU A 143 -9.88 -1.25 -4.37
CA LEU A 143 -10.88 -1.84 -5.25
C LEU A 143 -10.92 -0.99 -6.52
N ALA A 144 -10.64 -1.63 -7.66
CA ALA A 144 -11.02 -1.09 -8.96
C ALA A 144 -12.26 -1.86 -9.38
N GLU A 145 -13.44 -1.29 -9.11
CA GLU A 145 -14.66 -1.65 -9.84
C GLU A 145 -14.66 -0.96 -11.20
#